data_AF-A0A2V7P0B6-F1
#
_entry.id   AF-A0A2V7P0B6-F1
#
_cell.length_a   1.000
_cell.length_b   1.000
_cell.length_c   1.000
_cell.angle_alpha   90.00
_cell.angle_beta   90.00
_cell.angle_gamma   90.00
#
_symmetry.space_group_name_H-M   'P 1'
#
loop_
_entity.id
_entity.type
_entity.pdbx_description
1 polymer ?
#
loop_
_entity_poly.entity_id
_entity_poly.type
_entity_poly.pdbx_seq_one_letter_code
_entity_poly.pdbx_strand_id
1 'polypeptide(L)'
;MAYDFAKTRMAWVAALPRPLLLFISLAEILGALGLVLPGLTGVAPQLTSAAAVGLGIIQALAFRFHLSRHEPRNASANLGLLALLVAVALGRSVVSP
;
A
#
# COMPACT_ATOMS: atom_id res chain seq x y z
N MET A 1 16.13 16.15 8.08
CA MET A 1 16.04 16.83 6.78
C MET A 1 14.92 16.26 5.88
N ALA A 2 14.99 15.00 5.42
CA ALA A 2 13.94 14.44 4.55
C ALA A 2 12.57 14.24 5.24
N TYR A 3 12.56 13.72 6.49
CA TYR A 3 11.33 13.56 7.28
C TYR A 3 10.66 14.90 7.61
N ASP A 4 11.46 15.89 8.01
CA ASP A 4 10.96 17.23 8.34
C ASP A 4 10.40 17.93 7.10
N PHE A 5 11.06 17.77 5.95
CA PHE A 5 10.56 18.25 4.66
C PHE A 5 9.22 17.61 4.28
N ALA A 6 9.07 16.30 4.48
CA ALA A 6 7.83 15.59 4.19
C ALA A 6 6.65 16.11 5.05
N LYS A 7 6.88 16.39 6.34
CA LYS A 7 5.85 16.97 7.23
C LYS A 7 5.32 18.31 6.72
N THR A 8 6.19 19.17 6.21
CA THR A 8 5.80 20.51 5.74
C THR A 8 4.99 20.46 4.45
N ARG A 9 5.20 19.43 3.62
CA ARG A 9 4.53 19.26 2.32
C ARG A 9 3.28 18.40 2.39
N MET A 10 3.16 17.55 3.41
CA MET A 10 2.10 16.56 3.55
C MET A 10 1.56 16.55 4.97
N ALA A 11 0.41 17.18 5.19
CA ALA A 11 -0.21 17.30 6.51
C ALA A 11 -0.44 15.96 7.21
N TRP A 12 -0.71 14.90 6.44
CA TRP A 12 -0.92 13.55 6.95
C TRP A 12 0.34 12.93 7.57
N VAL A 13 1.53 13.27 7.06
CA VAL A 13 2.83 12.79 7.58
C VAL A 13 3.08 13.37 8.98
N ALA A 14 2.67 14.60 9.21
CA ALA A 14 2.77 15.24 10.52
C ALA A 14 1.82 14.62 11.56
N ALA A 15 0.73 13.97 11.11
CA ALA A 15 -0.29 13.40 11.96
C ALA A 15 0.04 11.97 12.46
N LEU A 16 1.11 11.35 11.98
CA LEU A 16 1.52 10.00 12.38
C LEU A 16 2.80 10.03 13.23
N PRO A 17 2.89 9.17 14.27
CA PRO A 17 4.15 8.91 14.94
C PRO A 17 5.20 8.44 13.93
N ARG A 18 6.44 8.95 14.03
CA ARG A 18 7.53 8.59 13.12
C ARG A 18 7.75 7.07 12.99
N PRO A 19 7.71 6.26 14.08
CA PRO A 19 7.89 4.82 13.96
C PRO A 19 6.81 4.15 13.11
N LEU A 20 5.55 4.59 13.24
CA LEU A 20 4.44 4.08 12.46
C LEU A 20 4.58 4.43 10.98
N LEU A 21 4.98 5.67 10.67
CA LEU A 21 5.26 6.07 9.29
C LEU A 21 6.34 5.18 8.66
N LEU A 22 7.46 4.97 9.36
CA LEU A 22 8.56 4.12 8.85
C LEU A 22 8.13 2.66 8.68
N PHE A 23 7.31 2.14 9.60
CA PHE A 23 6.75 0.81 9.47
C PHE A 23 5.88 0.69 8.22
N ILE A 24 4.96 1.63 7.99
CA ILE A 24 4.10 1.64 6.79
C ILE A 24 4.97 1.72 5.53
N SER A 25 5.92 2.66 5.47
CA SER A 25 6.80 2.82 4.30
C SER A 25 7.59 1.55 4.00
N LEU A 26 8.14 0.89 5.02
CA LEU A 26 8.86 -0.37 4.83
C LEU A 26 7.92 -1.49 4.36
N ALA A 27 6.73 -1.60 4.96
CA ALA A 27 5.75 -2.60 4.58
C ALA A 27 5.25 -2.41 3.15
N GLU A 28 5.03 -1.17 2.70
CA GLU A 28 4.65 -0.85 1.32
C GLU A 28 5.75 -1.22 0.33
N ILE A 29 7.03 -0.93 0.64
CA ILE A 29 8.16 -1.32 -0.21
C ILE A 29 8.25 -2.85 -0.31
N LEU A 30 8.20 -3.56 0.82
CA LEU A 30 8.24 -5.02 0.84
C LEU A 30 7.06 -5.64 0.08
N GLY A 31 5.86 -5.08 0.27
CA GLY A 31 4.67 -5.48 -0.47
C GLY A 31 4.81 -5.26 -1.97
N ALA A 32 5.33 -4.11 -2.40
CA ALA A 32 5.56 -3.83 -3.83
C ALA A 32 6.58 -4.80 -4.45
N LEU A 33 7.65 -5.13 -3.72
CA LEU A 33 8.62 -6.14 -4.15
C LEU A 33 7.97 -7.53 -4.24
N GLY A 34 7.18 -7.93 -3.24
CA GLY A 34 6.44 -9.19 -3.24
C GLY A 34 5.36 -9.27 -4.32
N LEU A 35 4.83 -8.14 -4.78
CA LEU A 35 3.87 -8.07 -5.87
C LEU A 35 4.55 -8.31 -7.23
N VAL A 36 5.72 -7.70 -7.45
CA VAL A 36 6.39 -7.66 -8.76
C VAL A 36 7.39 -8.80 -8.97
N LEU A 37 8.28 -9.05 -8.00
CA LEU A 37 9.40 -9.98 -8.17
C LEU A 37 8.97 -11.42 -8.48
N PRO A 38 7.93 -12.01 -7.84
CA PRO A 38 7.51 -13.37 -8.17
C PRO A 38 7.01 -13.51 -9.60
N GLY A 39 6.36 -12.47 -10.14
CA GLY A 39 5.91 -12.44 -11.53
C GLY A 39 7.05 -12.35 -12.54
N LEU A 40 8.12 -11.62 -12.20
CA LEU A 40 9.29 -11.48 -13.08
C LEU A 40 10.22 -12.68 -13.03
N THR A 41 10.36 -13.30 -11.87
CA THR A 41 11.32 -14.40 -11.63
C THR A 41 10.71 -15.79 -11.78
N GLY A 42 9.37 -15.90 -11.72
CA GLY A 42 8.66 -17.17 -11.67
C GLY A 42 8.79 -17.90 -10.31
N VAL A 43 9.47 -17.30 -9.32
CA VAL A 43 9.71 -17.92 -8.02
C VAL A 43 8.57 -17.60 -7.06
N ALA A 44 8.00 -18.64 -6.44
CA ALA A 44 6.91 -18.55 -5.45
C ALA A 44 5.77 -17.57 -5.86
N PRO A 45 5.07 -17.81 -6.99
CA PRO A 45 4.03 -16.91 -7.52
C PRO A 45 2.91 -16.57 -6.53
N GLN A 46 2.69 -17.43 -5.54
CA GLN A 46 1.72 -17.24 -4.47
C GLN A 46 2.04 -16.03 -3.58
N LEU A 47 3.32 -15.61 -3.52
CA LEU A 47 3.75 -14.39 -2.84
C LEU A 47 3.08 -13.15 -3.44
N THR A 48 2.76 -13.12 -4.73
CA THR A 48 2.07 -11.99 -5.36
C THR A 48 0.68 -11.81 -4.76
N SER A 49 -0.07 -12.88 -4.53
CA SER A 49 -1.41 -12.77 -3.93
C SER A 49 -1.32 -12.34 -2.46
N ALA A 50 -0.39 -12.92 -1.69
CA ALA A 50 -0.16 -12.52 -0.30
C ALA A 50 0.26 -11.03 -0.18
N ALA A 51 1.16 -10.57 -1.07
CA ALA A 51 1.59 -9.18 -1.13
C ALA A 51 0.45 -8.23 -1.53
N ALA A 52 -0.39 -8.63 -2.49
CA ALA A 52 -1.57 -7.86 -2.88
C ALA A 52 -2.56 -7.69 -1.72
N VAL A 53 -2.80 -8.74 -0.93
CA VAL A 53 -3.64 -8.67 0.27
C VAL A 53 -3.04 -7.75 1.33
N GLY A 54 -1.74 -7.90 1.63
CA GLY A 54 -1.06 -7.06 2.61
C GLY A 54 -1.09 -5.57 2.24
N LEU A 55 -0.77 -5.24 0.98
CA LEU A 55 -0.90 -3.88 0.46
C LEU A 55 -2.36 -3.42 0.48
N GLY A 56 -3.32 -4.28 0.15
CA GLY A 56 -4.75 -3.96 0.18
C GLY A 56 -5.21 -3.54 1.58
N ILE A 57 -4.75 -4.23 2.62
CA ILE A 57 -5.03 -3.84 4.02
C ILE A 57 -4.47 -2.44 4.32
N ILE A 58 -3.23 -2.16 3.92
CA ILE A 58 -2.61 -0.83 4.10
C ILE A 58 -3.44 0.25 3.38
N GLN A 59 -3.85 0.00 2.13
CA GLN A 59 -4.65 0.95 1.36
C GLN A 59 -6.03 1.18 1.96
N ALA A 60 -6.69 0.14 2.50
CA ALA A 60 -7.98 0.28 3.18
C ALA A 60 -7.88 1.12 4.47
N LEU A 61 -6.83 0.88 5.27
CA LEU A 61 -6.57 1.66 6.48
C LEU A 61 -6.23 3.12 6.14
N ALA A 62 -5.38 3.35 5.15
CA ALA A 62 -5.00 4.67 4.68
C ALA A 62 -6.21 5.43 4.09
N PHE A 63 -7.07 4.76 3.32
CA PHE A 63 -8.34 5.33 2.84
C PHE A 63 -9.19 5.86 4.00
N ARG A 64 -9.43 5.03 5.02
CA ARG A 64 -10.22 5.43 6.19
C ARG A 64 -9.55 6.59 6.94
N PHE A 65 -8.24 6.57 7.08
CA PHE A 65 -7.48 7.64 7.71
C PHE A 65 -7.62 8.96 6.95
N HIS A 66 -7.38 8.99 5.63
CA HIS A 66 -7.52 10.20 4.82
C HIS A 66 -8.96 10.70 4.72
N LEU A 67 -9.95 9.79 4.72
CA LEU A 67 -11.36 10.14 4.76
C LEU A 67 -11.72 10.86 6.07
N SER A 68 -11.24 10.35 7.21
CA SER A 68 -11.47 11.00 8.52
C SER A 68 -10.84 12.40 8.63
N ARG A 69 -9.85 12.68 7.78
CA ARG A 69 -9.12 13.95 7.73
C ARG A 69 -9.63 14.91 6.65
N HIS A 70 -10.69 14.55 5.93
CA HIS A 70 -11.22 15.33 4.81
C HIS A 70 -10.15 15.59 3.73
N GLU A 71 -9.32 14.60 3.42
CA GLU A 71 -8.29 14.66 2.38
C GLU A 71 -8.75 13.83 1.15
N PRO A 72 -9.72 14.30 0.34
CA PRO A 72 -10.41 13.49 -0.66
C PRO A 72 -9.48 13.00 -1.79
N ARG A 73 -8.45 13.78 -2.12
CA ARG A 73 -7.45 13.40 -3.13
C ARG A 73 -6.61 12.19 -2.70
N ASN A 74 -6.23 12.13 -1.43
CA ASN A 74 -5.47 10.99 -0.91
C ASN A 74 -6.41 9.78 -0.75
N ALA A 75 -7.61 9.99 -0.20
CA ALA A 75 -8.62 8.94 -0.09
C ALA A 75 -8.94 8.29 -1.45
N SER A 76 -9.22 9.08 -2.50
CA SER A 76 -9.50 8.52 -3.82
C SER A 76 -8.32 7.75 -4.42
N ALA A 77 -7.09 8.20 -4.20
CA ALA A 77 -5.88 7.49 -4.61
C ALA A 77 -5.73 6.14 -3.89
N ASN A 78 -5.94 6.09 -2.57
CA ASN A 78 -5.92 4.85 -1.81
C ASN A 78 -7.02 3.88 -2.27
N LEU A 79 -8.21 4.39 -2.57
CA LEU A 79 -9.32 3.58 -3.09
C LEU A 79 -9.01 2.99 -4.47
N GLY A 80 -8.44 3.78 -5.38
CA GLY A 80 -8.03 3.30 -6.70
C GLY A 80 -6.96 2.21 -6.62
N LEU A 81 -5.96 2.41 -5.77
CA LEU A 81 -4.91 1.41 -5.51
C LEU A 81 -5.49 0.14 -4.86
N LEU A 82 -6.42 0.28 -3.92
CA LEU A 82 -7.10 -0.86 -3.30
C LEU A 82 -7.85 -1.69 -4.34
N ALA A 83 -8.58 -1.05 -5.26
CA ALA A 83 -9.29 -1.75 -6.33
C ALA A 83 -8.34 -2.55 -7.23
N LEU A 84 -7.18 -1.97 -7.59
CA LEU A 84 -6.15 -2.66 -8.37
C LEU A 84 -5.57 -3.86 -7.63
N LEU A 85 -5.27 -3.71 -6.34
CA LEU A 85 -4.71 -4.78 -5.52
C LEU A 85 -5.70 -5.93 -5.33
N VAL A 86 -6.99 -5.64 -5.14
CA VAL A 86 -8.04 -6.65 -5.12
C VAL A 86 -8.11 -7.41 -6.45
N ALA A 87 -8.06 -6.70 -7.58
CA ALA A 87 -8.03 -7.33 -8.89
C ALA A 87 -6.81 -8.25 -9.08
N VAL A 88 -5.63 -7.83 -8.61
CA VAL A 88 -4.41 -8.66 -8.65
C VAL A 88 -4.53 -9.89 -7.75
N ALA A 89 -5.01 -9.72 -6.52
CA ALA A 89 -5.19 -10.83 -5.58
C ALA A 89 -6.15 -11.89 -6.15
N LEU A 90 -7.28 -11.46 -6.70
CA LEU A 90 -8.26 -12.35 -7.32
C LEU A 90 -7.71 -13.00 -8.60
N GLY A 91 -7.07 -12.23 -9.48
CA GLY A 91 -6.50 -12.75 -10.72
C GLY A 91 -5.41 -13.81 -10.47
N ARG A 92 -4.54 -13.57 -9.49
CA ARG A 92 -3.48 -14.52 -9.13
C ARG A 92 -3.98 -15.73 -8.35
N SER A 93 -5.04 -15.61 -7.56
CA SER A 93 -5.57 -16.74 -6.80
C SER A 93 -6.55 -17.62 -7.59
N VAL A 94 -7.22 -17.07 -8.60
CA VAL A 94 -8.30 -17.78 -9.35
C VAL A 94 -7.88 -18.15 -10.77
N VAL A 95 -7.12 -17.30 -11.46
CA VAL A 95 -6.82 -17.48 -12.90
C VAL A 95 -5.45 -18.11 -13.14
N SER A 96 -4.48 -17.88 -12.27
CA SER A 96 -3.12 -18.43 -12.40
C SER A 96 -2.46 -18.64 -11.03
N PRO A 97 -2.85 -19.72 -10.30
CA PRO A 97 -2.34 -20.05 -8.97
C PRO A 97 -0.85 -20.45 -8.92
#